data_AF-A0A179H8D5-F1
#
_entry.id   AF-A0A179H8D5-F1
#
_cell.length_a   1.000
_cell.length_b   1.000
_cell.length_c   1.000
_cell.angle_alpha   90.00
_cell.angle_beta   90.00
_cell.angle_gamma   90.00
#
_symmetry.space_group_name_H-M   'P 1'
#
loop_
_entity.id
_entity.type
_entity.pdbx_description
1 polymer ?
#
loop_
_entity_poly.entity_id
_entity_poly.type
_entity_poly.pdbx_seq_one_letter_code
_entity_poly.pdbx_strand_id
1 'polypeptide(L)'
;MEVARAARGLRWKLAPPSLVPLRLASTAAGKTPGKPKSKLRQTIRRFVPEDVKRFVKADGKLLTTRENKEFLLNYDIEPDNGRMTRFSAGPDLHRIASDFNVTFAFSPNHVVHPHDLRYFEPRGHPLAAMKRAEYARKTREQPLWVMVTSAGGASAVVRTLTQRRLARAVHTALEAMGYQSAPGLSPTKEIRGTFWATVHNPIKAATQSAERFGKAVAAALDKECSRRRR
;
A
#
# COMPACT_ATOMS: atom_id res chain seq x y z
N MET A 1 -28.03 85.90 -14.31
CA MET A 1 -27.33 87.20 -14.37
C MET A 1 -25.85 86.92 -14.33
N GLU A 2 -25.14 87.56 -15.27
CA GLU A 2 -23.69 87.81 -15.34
C GLU A 2 -22.67 86.68 -15.15
N VAL A 3 -21.53 86.63 -15.83
CA VAL A 3 -21.06 87.00 -17.18
C VAL A 3 -19.57 86.59 -17.15
N ALA A 4 -19.12 85.93 -18.22
CA ALA A 4 -17.78 85.94 -18.81
C ALA A 4 -16.52 86.12 -17.91
N ARG A 5 -15.53 85.25 -18.16
CA ARG A 5 -14.35 85.70 -18.91
C ARG A 5 -13.63 84.56 -19.63
N ALA A 6 -13.36 84.85 -20.89
CA ALA A 6 -12.63 84.03 -21.85
C ALA A 6 -11.19 84.53 -21.99
N ALA A 7 -10.28 83.66 -22.40
CA ALA A 7 -9.20 83.93 -23.35
C ALA A 7 -8.65 82.58 -23.83
N ARG A 8 -9.00 82.10 -25.03
CA ARG A 8 -8.34 82.39 -26.32
C ARG A 8 -6.86 82.03 -26.24
N GLY A 9 -6.45 80.90 -26.82
CA GLY A 9 -6.22 80.74 -28.27
C GLY A 9 -4.75 80.32 -28.42
N LEU A 10 -4.22 79.69 -29.45
CA LEU A 10 -4.54 79.30 -30.83
C LEU A 10 -3.25 78.50 -31.23
N ARG A 11 -3.08 77.77 -32.32
CA ARG A 11 -3.93 76.98 -33.20
C ARG A 11 -2.94 76.26 -34.16
N TRP A 12 -2.90 74.92 -34.15
CA TRP A 12 -2.89 74.01 -35.31
C TRP A 12 -1.70 73.97 -36.30
N LYS A 13 -1.40 72.73 -36.75
CA LYS A 13 -1.16 72.27 -38.16
C LYS A 13 -1.17 70.72 -38.15
N LEU A 14 -2.22 70.03 -38.62
CA LEU A 14 -2.46 69.45 -39.98
C LEU A 14 -1.39 68.41 -40.40
N ALA A 15 -1.57 67.08 -40.22
CA ALA A 15 -2.25 66.04 -41.07
C ALA A 15 -1.35 65.44 -42.18
N PRO A 16 -1.61 64.27 -42.83
CA PRO A 16 -2.23 62.96 -42.48
C PRO A 16 -1.37 61.75 -43.01
N PRO A 17 -1.87 60.69 -43.70
CA PRO A 17 -2.48 59.42 -43.23
C PRO A 17 -1.67 58.15 -43.62
N SER A 18 -1.98 56.96 -43.06
CA SER A 18 -1.88 55.70 -43.82
C SER A 18 -2.74 54.58 -43.24
N LEU A 19 -3.41 53.85 -44.15
CA LEU A 19 -4.38 52.78 -43.92
C LEU A 19 -3.68 51.41 -44.02
N VAL A 20 -3.88 50.56 -42.99
CA VAL A 20 -4.29 49.11 -42.95
C VAL A 20 -3.47 48.08 -43.80
N PRO A 21 -3.09 46.89 -43.28
CA PRO A 21 -3.99 45.72 -43.32
C PRO A 21 -4.05 44.83 -42.06
N LEU A 22 -5.21 44.16 -41.93
CA LEU A 22 -5.56 43.10 -40.98
C LEU A 22 -4.51 41.97 -40.90
N ARG A 23 -4.28 41.45 -39.68
CA ARG A 23 -3.83 40.07 -39.47
C ARG A 23 -4.69 39.38 -38.42
N LEU A 24 -5.49 38.43 -38.91
CA LEU A 24 -6.16 37.39 -38.13
C LEU A 24 -5.08 36.42 -37.61
N ALA A 25 -4.91 36.29 -36.30
CA ALA A 25 -4.04 35.28 -35.70
C ALA A 25 -4.90 34.29 -34.90
N SER A 26 -5.29 33.21 -35.60
CA SER A 26 -5.78 31.97 -35.00
C SER A 26 -4.64 31.34 -34.20
N THR A 27 -4.84 31.11 -32.90
CA THR A 27 -4.03 30.15 -32.14
C THR A 27 -4.96 29.10 -31.55
N ALA A 28 -5.14 28.03 -32.34
CA ALA A 28 -5.62 26.76 -31.84
C ALA A 28 -4.63 26.24 -30.78
N ALA A 29 -4.98 26.40 -29.51
CA ALA A 29 -4.30 25.72 -28.42
C ALA A 29 -4.62 24.21 -28.53
N GLY A 30 -3.74 23.48 -29.20
CA GLY A 30 -3.77 22.03 -29.26
C GLY A 30 -3.74 21.45 -27.85
N LYS A 31 -4.88 20.91 -27.39
CA LYS A 31 -4.92 20.00 -26.25
C LYS A 31 -4.13 18.76 -26.61
N THR A 32 -2.87 18.70 -26.18
CA THR A 32 -2.14 17.44 -26.12
C THR A 32 -2.93 16.50 -25.19
N PRO A 33 -3.34 15.30 -25.64
CA PRO A 33 -3.99 14.35 -24.77
C PRO A 33 -2.95 13.91 -23.73
N GLY A 34 -3.13 14.40 -22.50
CA GLY A 34 -2.30 14.00 -21.38
C GLY A 34 -2.32 12.48 -21.25
N LYS A 35 -1.12 11.87 -21.24
CA LYS A 35 -0.94 10.46 -20.92
C LYS A 35 -1.78 10.13 -19.69
N PRO A 36 -2.55 9.02 -19.68
CA PRO A 36 -3.32 8.64 -18.50
C PRO A 36 -2.35 8.54 -17.34
N LYS A 37 -2.55 9.38 -16.31
CA LYS A 37 -1.80 9.28 -15.05
C LYS A 37 -2.06 7.87 -14.52
N SER A 38 -1.10 6.96 -14.69
CA SER A 38 -1.13 5.69 -13.99
C SER A 38 -1.28 6.03 -12.51
N LYS A 39 -2.36 5.60 -11.87
CA LYS A 39 -2.52 5.75 -10.43
C LYS A 39 -1.28 5.11 -9.80
N LEU A 40 -0.33 5.93 -9.34
CA LEU A 40 0.86 5.45 -8.65
C LEU A 40 0.33 4.60 -7.50
N ARG A 41 0.53 3.28 -7.58
CA ARG A 41 0.19 2.38 -6.49
C ARG A 41 1.03 2.87 -5.31
N GLN A 42 0.38 3.52 -4.35
CA GLN A 42 1.05 4.05 -3.18
C GLN A 42 1.60 2.86 -2.39
N THR A 43 2.89 2.62 -2.55
CA THR A 43 3.66 1.79 -1.63
C THR A 43 3.63 2.46 -0.26
N ILE A 44 3.55 1.67 0.81
CA ILE A 44 3.58 2.22 2.17
C ILE A 44 4.77 1.60 2.88
N ARG A 45 5.52 2.45 3.59
CA ARG A 45 6.57 2.03 4.51
C ARG A 45 5.95 1.22 5.65
N ARG A 46 6.46 0.01 5.88
CA ARG A 46 5.86 -0.96 6.81
C ARG A 46 6.51 -0.97 8.18
N PHE A 47 5.84 -1.66 9.09
CA PHE A 47 6.36 -1.93 10.42
C PHE A 47 7.66 -2.74 10.32
N VAL A 48 8.74 -2.16 10.82
CA VAL A 48 10.05 -2.79 10.96
C VAL A 48 10.38 -2.85 12.45
N PRO A 49 10.54 -4.05 13.03
CA PRO A 49 10.96 -4.21 14.42
C PRO A 49 12.28 -3.50 14.71
N GLU A 50 12.46 -2.99 15.94
CA GLU A 50 13.64 -2.22 16.33
C GLU A 50 14.96 -2.98 16.12
N ASP A 51 14.98 -4.28 16.40
CA ASP A 51 16.13 -5.17 16.24
C ASP A 51 16.57 -5.35 14.77
N VAL A 52 15.66 -5.09 13.83
CA VAL A 52 15.86 -5.27 12.39
C VAL A 52 16.16 -3.94 11.69
N LYS A 53 15.80 -2.77 12.27
CA LYS A 53 15.94 -1.45 11.61
C LYS A 53 17.33 -1.19 11.04
N ARG A 54 18.38 -1.62 11.75
CA ARG A 54 19.78 -1.49 11.32
C ARG A 54 20.12 -2.24 10.01
N PHE A 55 19.29 -3.19 9.60
CA PHE A 55 19.47 -4.00 8.39
C PHE A 55 18.46 -3.64 7.29
N VAL A 56 17.55 -2.70 7.52
CA VAL A 56 16.54 -2.29 6.53
C VAL A 56 16.79 -0.84 6.19
N LYS A 57 17.06 -0.58 4.91
CA LYS A 57 17.26 0.78 4.40
C LYS A 57 15.97 1.60 4.47
N ALA A 58 16.10 2.92 4.35
CA ALA A 58 14.95 3.83 4.37
C ALA A 58 13.92 3.54 3.26
N ASP A 59 14.38 3.01 2.13
CA ASP A 59 13.58 2.59 0.98
C ASP A 59 12.84 1.25 1.19
N GLY A 60 13.09 0.53 2.29
CA GLY A 60 12.49 -0.76 2.61
C GLY A 60 13.38 -1.97 2.25
N LYS A 61 14.49 -1.74 1.57
CA LYS A 61 15.39 -2.81 1.10
C LYS A 61 16.12 -3.48 2.27
N LEU A 62 16.01 -4.80 2.33
CA LEU A 62 16.76 -5.63 3.28
C LEU A 62 18.23 -5.74 2.87
N LEU A 63 19.13 -5.43 3.80
CA LEU A 63 20.54 -5.78 3.74
C LEU A 63 20.69 -7.20 4.29
N THR A 64 21.23 -8.11 3.47
CA THR A 64 21.39 -9.51 3.82
C THR A 64 22.59 -10.14 3.09
N THR A 65 22.95 -11.37 3.44
CA THR A 65 24.01 -12.14 2.77
C THR A 65 23.60 -12.51 1.34
N ARG A 66 24.59 -12.82 0.48
CA ARG A 66 24.33 -13.26 -0.89
C ARG A 66 23.45 -14.51 -0.94
N GLU A 67 23.76 -15.48 -0.08
CA GLU A 67 23.01 -16.73 0.05
C GLU A 67 21.54 -16.51 0.40
N ASN A 68 21.25 -15.63 1.36
CA ASN A 68 19.88 -15.30 1.75
C ASN A 68 19.13 -14.59 0.61
N LYS A 69 19.79 -13.67 -0.10
CA LYS A 69 19.22 -13.01 -1.25
C LYS A 69 18.88 -14.00 -2.37
N GLU A 70 19.79 -14.91 -2.69
CA GLU A 70 19.58 -15.97 -3.69
C GLU A 70 18.41 -16.88 -3.28
N PHE A 71 18.35 -17.29 -2.01
CA PHE A 71 17.21 -18.06 -1.48
C PHE A 71 15.87 -17.34 -1.69
N LEU A 72 15.76 -16.07 -1.30
CA LEU A 72 14.51 -15.31 -1.42
C LEU A 72 14.08 -15.20 -2.88
N LEU A 73 15.02 -14.95 -3.80
CA LEU A 73 14.74 -14.91 -5.24
C LEU A 73 14.30 -16.27 -5.79
N ASN A 74 14.97 -17.36 -5.41
CA ASN A 74 14.66 -18.71 -5.89
C ASN A 74 13.26 -19.19 -5.48
N TYR A 75 12.74 -18.71 -4.35
CA TYR A 75 11.41 -19.05 -3.84
C TYR A 75 10.35 -17.98 -4.16
N ASP A 76 10.66 -16.99 -5.00
CA ASP A 76 9.76 -15.87 -5.33
C ASP A 76 9.23 -15.13 -4.08
N ILE A 77 10.08 -15.05 -3.05
CA ILE A 77 9.80 -14.32 -1.82
C ILE A 77 10.38 -12.92 -1.96
N GLU A 78 9.53 -11.93 -1.75
CA GLU A 78 9.87 -10.52 -1.82
C GLU A 78 10.84 -10.16 -0.66
N PRO A 79 12.08 -9.75 -0.97
CA PRO A 79 13.08 -9.40 0.03
C PRO A 79 12.93 -7.95 0.56
N ASP A 80 12.01 -7.19 -0.04
CA ASP A 80 11.84 -5.75 0.19
C ASP A 80 10.45 -5.48 0.79
N ASN A 81 10.41 -4.95 2.00
CA ASN A 81 9.15 -4.62 2.67
C ASN A 81 8.44 -3.40 2.05
N GLY A 82 9.12 -2.68 1.15
CA GLY A 82 8.68 -1.42 0.56
C GLY A 82 7.76 -1.56 -0.65
N ARG A 83 7.66 -2.72 -1.31
CA ARG A 83 6.85 -2.83 -2.55
C ARG A 83 5.40 -3.27 -2.30
N MET A 84 5.04 -3.63 -1.06
CA MET A 84 3.65 -3.88 -0.70
C MET A 84 2.76 -2.65 -0.89
N THR A 85 1.71 -2.83 -1.68
CA THR A 85 0.77 -1.75 -2.02
C THR A 85 -0.29 -1.57 -0.96
N ARG A 86 -0.74 -0.32 -0.73
CA ARG A 86 -1.92 -0.06 0.13
C ARG A 86 -3.11 -0.85 -0.39
N PHE A 87 -3.74 -1.62 0.50
CA PHE A 87 -4.96 -2.35 0.17
C PHE A 87 -6.17 -1.54 0.62
N SER A 88 -6.84 -0.93 -0.36
CA SER A 88 -8.06 -0.16 -0.16
C SER A 88 -9.17 -0.78 -1.01
N ALA A 89 -10.05 -1.57 -0.38
CA ALA A 89 -11.10 -2.32 -1.06
C ALA A 89 -12.48 -1.87 -0.56
N GLY A 90 -12.97 -0.75 -1.12
CA GLY A 90 -14.32 -0.25 -0.85
C GLY A 90 -14.51 0.44 0.52
N PRO A 91 -15.72 0.96 0.77
CA PRO A 91 -16.05 1.75 1.95
C PRO A 91 -16.02 0.93 3.25
N ASP A 92 -16.37 -0.36 3.19
CA ASP A 92 -16.42 -1.20 4.38
C ASP A 92 -15.02 -1.49 4.93
N LEU A 93 -14.05 -1.82 4.05
CA LEU A 93 -12.66 -1.99 4.48
C LEU A 93 -12.07 -0.68 5.01
N HIS A 94 -12.47 0.47 4.45
CA HIS A 94 -12.08 1.78 4.95
C HIS A 94 -12.62 2.06 6.36
N ARG A 95 -13.90 1.73 6.62
CA ARG A 95 -14.50 1.83 7.96
C ARG A 95 -13.77 0.93 8.96
N ILE A 96 -13.50 -0.32 8.59
CA ILE A 96 -12.74 -1.25 9.44
C ILE A 96 -11.32 -0.72 9.72
N ALA A 97 -10.63 -0.17 8.72
CA ALA A 97 -9.32 0.43 8.90
C ALA A 97 -9.36 1.56 9.95
N SER A 98 -10.40 2.41 9.92
CA SER A 98 -10.60 3.50 10.89
C SER A 98 -10.95 2.99 12.30
N ASP A 99 -11.95 2.09 12.38
CA ASP A 99 -12.47 1.56 13.64
C ASP A 99 -11.37 0.85 14.44
N PHE A 100 -10.55 0.04 13.76
CA PHE A 100 -9.47 -0.71 14.38
C PHE A 100 -8.14 0.06 14.44
N ASN A 101 -8.06 1.23 13.79
CA ASN A 101 -6.81 1.97 13.58
C ASN A 101 -5.72 1.09 12.95
N VAL A 102 -6.04 0.55 11.77
CA VAL A 102 -5.23 -0.42 11.02
C VAL A 102 -4.93 0.09 9.62
N THR A 103 -3.73 -0.20 9.14
CA THR A 103 -3.37 -0.05 7.72
C THR A 103 -3.30 -1.42 7.06
N PHE A 104 -3.98 -1.56 5.92
CA PHE A 104 -3.96 -2.79 5.12
C PHE A 104 -3.00 -2.70 3.94
N ALA A 105 -2.42 -3.85 3.61
CA ALA A 105 -1.52 -4.03 2.49
C ALA A 105 -1.75 -5.37 1.82
N PHE A 106 -1.48 -5.40 0.52
CA PHE A 106 -1.46 -6.63 -0.24
C PHE A 106 -0.28 -6.61 -1.24
N SER A 107 0.40 -7.74 -1.36
CA SER A 107 1.33 -8.04 -2.45
C SER A 107 0.92 -9.38 -3.07
N PRO A 108 0.92 -9.52 -4.41
CA PRO A 108 0.73 -10.81 -5.05
C PRO A 108 1.90 -11.78 -4.79
N ASN A 109 3.03 -11.26 -4.30
CA ASN A 109 4.19 -12.05 -3.93
C ASN A 109 4.18 -12.36 -2.43
N HIS A 110 4.88 -13.43 -2.06
CA HIS A 110 5.10 -13.78 -0.66
C HIS A 110 6.12 -12.85 -0.04
N VAL A 111 5.85 -12.28 1.14
CA VAL A 111 6.73 -11.32 1.83
C VAL A 111 7.17 -11.92 3.15
N VAL A 112 8.45 -11.80 3.51
CA VAL A 112 8.96 -12.31 4.80
C VAL A 112 8.29 -11.61 5.97
N HIS A 113 7.94 -12.36 7.02
CA HIS A 113 7.38 -11.76 8.23
C HIS A 113 8.38 -10.82 8.90
N PRO A 114 8.00 -9.60 9.35
CA PRO A 114 8.97 -8.62 9.84
C PRO A 114 9.83 -9.08 11.01
N HIS A 115 9.25 -9.85 11.92
CA HIS A 115 9.98 -10.43 13.05
C HIS A 115 10.95 -11.56 12.66
N ASP A 116 10.81 -12.14 11.47
CA ASP A 116 11.75 -13.14 10.96
C ASP A 116 12.93 -12.51 10.18
N LEU A 117 12.86 -11.23 9.82
CA LEU A 117 13.92 -10.54 9.09
C LEU A 117 15.27 -10.55 9.83
N ARG A 118 15.25 -10.63 11.17
CA ARG A 118 16.46 -10.77 12.01
C ARG A 118 17.29 -12.02 11.67
N TYR A 119 16.67 -13.07 11.15
CA TYR A 119 17.36 -14.30 10.75
C TYR A 119 18.05 -14.16 9.40
N PHE A 120 17.77 -13.08 8.67
CA PHE A 120 18.36 -12.76 7.38
C PHE A 120 19.31 -11.56 7.51
N GLU A 121 19.99 -11.40 8.64
CA GLU A 121 20.89 -10.27 8.87
C GLU A 121 22.15 -10.31 7.97
N PRO A 122 22.80 -9.16 7.70
CA PRO A 122 23.96 -9.07 6.80
C PRO A 122 25.18 -9.87 7.25
N ARG A 123 25.33 -10.10 8.56
CA ARG A 123 26.45 -10.85 9.14
C ARG A 123 26.21 -12.36 9.21
N GLY A 124 25.04 -12.81 8.74
CA GLY A 124 24.58 -14.19 8.89
C GLY A 124 24.01 -14.45 10.28
N HIS A 125 23.11 -15.43 10.36
CA HIS A 125 22.46 -15.84 11.61
C HIS A 125 22.52 -17.37 11.73
N PRO A 126 22.81 -17.95 12.91
CA PRO A 126 22.93 -19.41 13.07
C PRO A 126 21.65 -20.16 12.66
N LEU A 127 20.48 -19.58 12.94
CA LEU A 127 19.17 -20.13 12.56
C LEU A 127 18.72 -19.81 11.11
N ALA A 128 19.54 -19.16 10.29
CA ALA A 128 19.16 -18.78 8.92
C ALA A 128 18.79 -19.99 8.05
N ALA A 129 19.53 -21.10 8.15
CA ALA A 129 19.25 -22.32 7.38
C ALA A 129 17.89 -22.93 7.74
N MET A 130 17.61 -23.04 9.05
CA MET A 130 16.31 -23.50 9.55
C MET A 130 15.17 -22.62 9.03
N LYS A 131 15.33 -21.29 9.12
CA LYS A 131 14.32 -20.33 8.65
C LYS A 131 14.10 -20.41 7.15
N ARG A 132 15.15 -20.60 6.35
CA ARG A 132 15.02 -20.85 4.91
C ARG A 132 14.21 -22.13 4.63
N ALA A 133 14.47 -23.21 5.36
CA ALA A 133 13.68 -24.44 5.21
C ALA A 133 12.20 -24.24 5.57
N GLU A 134 11.91 -23.50 6.65
CA GLU A 134 10.53 -23.15 7.03
C GLU A 134 9.82 -22.35 5.93
N TYR A 135 10.47 -21.30 5.40
CA TYR A 135 9.90 -20.47 4.35
C TYR A 135 9.73 -21.24 3.04
N ALA A 136 10.69 -22.09 2.68
CA ALA A 136 10.59 -22.97 1.50
C ALA A 136 9.36 -23.88 1.56
N ARG A 137 9.11 -24.49 2.73
CA ARG A 137 7.92 -25.31 2.97
C ARG A 137 6.65 -24.45 2.90
N LYS A 138 6.65 -23.31 3.59
CA LYS A 138 5.51 -22.39 3.64
C LYS A 138 5.08 -21.87 2.26
N THR A 139 6.02 -21.56 1.36
CA THR A 139 5.71 -21.11 -0.01
C THR A 139 4.97 -22.19 -0.83
N ARG A 140 5.25 -23.47 -0.56
CA ARG A 140 4.61 -24.60 -1.25
C ARG A 140 3.22 -24.91 -0.69
N GLU A 141 3.10 -24.82 0.63
CA GLU A 141 1.88 -25.22 1.35
C GLU A 141 0.83 -24.10 1.43
N GLN A 142 1.24 -22.83 1.43
CA GLN A 142 0.35 -21.70 1.75
C GLN A 142 0.34 -20.65 0.63
N PRO A 143 -0.71 -20.63 -0.22
CA PRO A 143 -0.84 -19.64 -1.29
C PRO A 143 -0.99 -18.21 -0.77
N LEU A 144 -1.78 -17.99 0.28
CA LEU A 144 -1.93 -16.69 0.94
C LEU A 144 -1.28 -16.69 2.32
N TRP A 145 -0.44 -15.70 2.57
CA TRP A 145 0.11 -15.41 3.89
C TRP A 145 -0.66 -14.26 4.52
N VAL A 146 -1.25 -14.50 5.69
CA VAL A 146 -1.96 -13.48 6.48
C VAL A 146 -1.04 -13.06 7.63
N MET A 147 -0.68 -11.77 7.65
CA MET A 147 0.17 -11.20 8.69
C MET A 147 -0.57 -10.09 9.42
N VAL A 148 -0.52 -10.14 10.75
CA VAL A 148 -1.01 -9.05 11.60
C VAL A 148 0.12 -8.63 12.51
N THR A 149 0.59 -7.40 12.33
CA THR A 149 1.63 -6.79 13.17
C THR A 149 1.00 -5.66 13.96
N SER A 150 1.64 -5.26 15.06
CA SER A 150 1.22 -4.09 15.82
C SER A 150 2.38 -3.15 16.07
N ALA A 151 2.16 -1.89 15.73
CA ALA A 151 2.97 -0.76 16.18
C ALA A 151 2.29 -0.13 17.40
N GLY A 152 3.06 0.52 18.27
CA GLY A 152 2.54 1.28 19.42
C GLY A 152 2.98 0.77 20.80
N GLY A 153 2.71 1.57 21.82
CA GLY A 153 3.22 1.40 23.20
C GLY A 153 2.44 0.46 24.11
N ALA A 154 1.53 -0.36 23.58
CA ALA A 154 0.81 -1.34 24.40
C ALA A 154 1.73 -2.49 24.85
N SER A 155 1.34 -3.17 25.93
CA SER A 155 2.09 -4.32 26.45
C SER A 155 2.26 -5.43 25.40
N ALA A 156 3.33 -6.22 25.50
CA ALA A 156 3.58 -7.34 24.58
C ALA A 156 2.40 -8.32 24.54
N VAL A 157 1.80 -8.62 25.69
CA VAL A 157 0.64 -9.53 25.81
C VAL A 157 -0.55 -9.02 25.00
N VAL A 158 -0.92 -7.74 25.16
CA VAL A 158 -2.04 -7.14 24.42
C VAL A 158 -1.77 -7.18 22.92
N ARG A 159 -0.55 -6.82 22.48
CA ARG A 159 -0.17 -6.88 21.08
C ARG A 159 -0.32 -8.30 20.51
N THR A 160 0.24 -9.30 21.18
CA THR A 160 0.20 -10.69 20.71
C THR A 160 -1.22 -11.25 20.69
N LEU A 161 -2.03 -11.00 21.73
CA LEU A 161 -3.41 -11.47 21.78
C LEU A 161 -4.26 -10.84 20.67
N THR A 162 -4.16 -9.52 20.49
CA THR A 162 -4.88 -8.80 19.43
C THR A 162 -4.47 -9.30 18.04
N GLN A 163 -3.16 -9.44 17.77
CA GLN A 163 -2.66 -9.94 16.49
C GLN A 163 -3.20 -11.34 16.17
N ARG A 164 -3.07 -12.29 17.12
CA ARG A 164 -3.55 -13.67 16.95
C ARG A 164 -5.05 -13.72 16.73
N ARG A 165 -5.82 -12.93 17.50
CA ARG A 165 -7.27 -12.86 17.39
C ARG A 165 -7.72 -12.36 16.03
N LEU A 166 -7.11 -11.29 15.52
CA LEU A 166 -7.45 -10.73 14.21
C LEU A 166 -7.01 -11.65 13.06
N ALA A 167 -5.81 -12.23 13.13
CA ALA A 167 -5.33 -13.18 12.13
C ALA A 167 -6.26 -14.40 12.06
N ARG A 168 -6.61 -14.99 13.21
CA ARG A 168 -7.55 -16.11 13.29
C ARG A 168 -8.90 -15.76 12.68
N ALA A 169 -9.45 -14.58 12.96
CA ALA A 169 -10.73 -14.18 12.40
C ALA A 169 -10.71 -14.06 10.87
N VAL A 170 -9.60 -13.60 10.27
CA VAL A 170 -9.44 -13.60 8.81
C VAL A 170 -9.40 -15.02 8.26
N HIS A 171 -8.64 -15.93 8.89
CA HIS A 171 -8.59 -17.34 8.49
C HIS A 171 -9.97 -18.00 8.56
N THR A 172 -10.66 -17.88 9.69
CA THR A 172 -12.00 -18.45 9.87
C THR A 172 -13.01 -17.89 8.86
N ALA A 173 -12.92 -16.59 8.53
CA ALA A 173 -13.80 -16.00 7.53
C ALA A 173 -13.49 -16.50 6.10
N LEU A 174 -12.22 -16.68 5.75
CA LEU A 174 -11.82 -17.28 4.47
C LEU A 174 -12.24 -18.75 4.37
N GLU A 175 -12.09 -19.52 5.45
CA GLU A 175 -12.55 -20.91 5.54
C GLU A 175 -14.06 -21.01 5.32
N ALA A 176 -14.84 -20.13 5.95
CA ALA A 176 -16.30 -20.06 5.75
C ALA A 176 -16.70 -19.71 4.30
N MET A 177 -15.79 -19.10 3.52
CA MET A 177 -15.98 -18.83 2.09
C MET A 177 -15.49 -19.96 1.17
N GLY A 178 -15.03 -21.07 1.75
CA GLY A 178 -14.59 -22.26 1.02
C GLY A 178 -13.09 -22.31 0.70
N TYR A 179 -12.28 -21.43 1.28
CA TYR A 179 -10.82 -21.52 1.17
C TYR A 179 -10.28 -22.54 2.20
N GLN A 180 -9.90 -23.75 1.77
CA GLN A 180 -9.56 -24.90 2.62
C GLN A 180 -8.05 -25.10 2.84
N SER A 181 -7.68 -25.49 4.07
CA SER A 181 -6.41 -26.07 4.59
C SER A 181 -5.11 -25.28 4.38
N ALA A 182 -5.11 -24.33 3.48
CA ALA A 182 -4.08 -23.33 3.28
C ALA A 182 -4.81 -22.02 2.95
N PRO A 183 -4.52 -20.91 3.65
CA PRO A 183 -5.24 -19.67 3.40
C PRO A 183 -5.12 -19.34 1.91
N GLY A 184 -6.23 -18.94 1.30
CA GLY A 184 -6.26 -18.53 -0.10
C GLY A 184 -6.42 -19.65 -1.13
N LEU A 185 -6.57 -20.94 -0.79
CA LEU A 185 -6.92 -21.96 -1.79
C LEU A 185 -8.36 -22.46 -1.64
N SER A 186 -9.18 -22.37 -2.68
CA SER A 186 -10.49 -23.04 -2.76
C SER A 186 -10.54 -23.99 -3.96
N PRO A 187 -11.58 -24.82 -4.11
CA PRO A 187 -11.72 -25.70 -5.28
C PRO A 187 -11.73 -24.94 -6.62
N THR A 188 -12.29 -23.73 -6.66
CA THR A 188 -12.51 -22.96 -7.90
C THR A 188 -11.70 -21.68 -7.99
N LYS A 189 -11.19 -21.17 -6.86
CA LYS A 189 -10.47 -19.90 -6.76
C LYS A 189 -9.18 -20.05 -5.97
N GLU A 190 -8.27 -19.13 -6.20
CA GLU A 190 -7.04 -18.97 -5.43
C GLU A 190 -6.82 -17.48 -5.14
N ILE A 191 -6.32 -17.16 -3.95
CA ILE A 191 -5.72 -15.89 -3.57
C ILE A 191 -4.25 -16.21 -3.27
N ARG A 192 -3.32 -15.63 -4.03
CA ARG A 192 -1.88 -15.85 -3.85
C ARG A 192 -1.17 -14.57 -3.43
N GLY A 193 -0.24 -14.70 -2.49
CA GLY A 193 0.63 -13.61 -2.04
C GLY A 193 0.54 -13.36 -0.54
N THR A 194 0.69 -12.11 -0.13
CA THR A 194 0.68 -11.72 1.29
C THR A 194 -0.32 -10.61 1.54
N PHE A 195 -1.27 -10.86 2.45
CA PHE A 195 -2.07 -9.85 3.09
C PHE A 195 -1.43 -9.45 4.42
N TRP A 196 -1.30 -8.15 4.66
CA TRP A 196 -0.69 -7.64 5.88
C TRP A 196 -1.51 -6.48 6.47
N ALA A 197 -1.95 -6.67 7.72
CA ALA A 197 -2.53 -5.65 8.58
C ALA A 197 -1.52 -5.10 9.60
N THR A 198 -1.30 -3.79 9.62
CA THR A 198 -0.52 -3.09 10.65
C THR A 198 -1.46 -2.38 11.60
N VAL A 199 -1.56 -2.86 12.84
CA VAL A 199 -2.39 -2.29 13.92
C VAL A 199 -1.61 -1.21 14.66
N HIS A 200 -2.06 0.04 14.58
CA HIS A 200 -1.37 1.18 15.21
C HIS A 200 -1.84 1.46 16.64
N ASN A 201 -3.06 1.02 16.97
CA ASN A 201 -3.58 1.08 18.33
C ASN A 201 -4.18 -0.28 18.74
N PRO A 202 -3.36 -1.20 19.28
CA PRO A 202 -3.80 -2.53 19.67
C PRO A 202 -4.78 -2.54 20.85
N ILE A 203 -4.80 -1.53 21.71
CA ILE A 203 -5.79 -1.40 22.80
C ILE A 203 -7.17 -1.13 22.20
N LYS A 204 -7.27 -0.14 21.29
CA LYS A 204 -8.52 0.14 20.56
C LYS A 204 -8.97 -1.07 19.75
N ALA A 205 -8.06 -1.70 19.00
CA ALA A 205 -8.40 -2.87 18.21
C ALA A 205 -8.87 -4.06 19.07
N ALA A 206 -8.38 -4.19 20.31
CA ALA A 206 -8.79 -5.24 21.24
C ALA A 206 -10.26 -5.12 21.66
N THR A 207 -10.82 -3.91 21.74
CA THR A 207 -12.23 -3.71 22.15
C THR A 207 -13.23 -3.94 21.03
N GLN A 208 -12.76 -4.08 19.78
CA GLN A 208 -13.62 -4.24 18.60
C GLN A 208 -13.88 -5.72 18.26
N SER A 209 -14.94 -5.98 17.49
CA SER A 209 -15.33 -7.34 17.05
C SER A 209 -14.36 -7.91 16.02
N ALA A 210 -13.59 -8.93 16.42
CA ALA A 210 -12.67 -9.62 15.51
C ALA A 210 -13.40 -10.30 14.34
N GLU A 211 -14.61 -10.81 14.57
CA GLU A 211 -15.43 -11.43 13.51
C GLU A 211 -15.81 -10.42 12.42
N ARG A 212 -16.23 -9.21 12.82
CA ARG A 212 -16.52 -8.11 11.90
C ARG A 212 -15.30 -7.74 11.06
N PHE A 213 -14.12 -7.72 11.68
CA PHE A 213 -12.85 -7.51 10.98
C PHE A 213 -12.57 -8.63 9.97
N GLY A 214 -12.64 -9.89 10.41
CA GLY A 214 -12.37 -11.06 9.59
C GLY A 214 -13.25 -11.13 8.35
N LYS A 215 -14.57 -10.98 8.53
CA LYS A 215 -15.56 -11.00 7.44
C LYS A 215 -15.30 -9.91 6.40
N ALA A 216 -15.06 -8.68 6.83
CA ALA A 216 -14.82 -7.56 5.91
C ALA A 216 -13.50 -7.73 5.13
N VAL A 217 -12.44 -8.19 5.80
CA VAL A 217 -11.15 -8.45 5.16
C VAL A 217 -11.24 -9.62 4.18
N ALA A 218 -11.85 -10.74 4.58
CA ALA A 218 -12.00 -11.92 3.72
C ALA A 218 -12.83 -11.60 2.46
N ALA A 219 -13.95 -10.88 2.62
CA ALA A 219 -14.77 -10.44 1.49
C ALA A 219 -14.00 -9.53 0.53
N ALA A 220 -13.20 -8.60 1.07
CA ALA A 220 -12.34 -7.73 0.27
C ALA A 220 -11.27 -8.53 -0.50
N LEU A 221 -10.63 -9.50 0.14
CA LEU A 221 -9.62 -10.36 -0.48
C LEU A 221 -10.22 -11.25 -1.57
N ASP A 222 -11.38 -11.86 -1.34
CA ASP A 222 -12.07 -12.65 -2.37
C ASP A 222 -12.44 -11.79 -3.57
N LYS A 223 -12.97 -10.59 -3.34
CA LYS A 223 -13.42 -9.72 -4.43
C LYS A 223 -12.27 -9.18 -5.28
N GLU A 224 -11.22 -8.68 -4.66
CA GLU A 224 -10.17 -7.92 -5.35
C GLU A 224 -8.92 -8.74 -5.69
N CYS A 225 -8.70 -9.88 -5.02
CA CYS A 225 -7.46 -10.64 -5.11
C CYS A 225 -7.66 -12.11 -5.50
N SER A 226 -8.89 -12.62 -5.54
CA SER A 226 -9.13 -13.98 -6.03
C SER A 226 -8.98 -14.08 -7.54
N ARG A 227 -8.47 -15.21 -8.00
CA ARG A 227 -8.37 -15.59 -9.40
C ARG A 227 -8.95 -16.97 -9.60
N ARG A 228 -9.45 -17.27 -10.80
CA ARG A 228 -9.87 -18.64 -11.15
C ARG A 228 -8.66 -19.57 -11.11
N ARG A 229 -8.84 -20.71 -10.47
CA ARG A 229 -7.85 -21.80 -10.49
C ARG A 229 -7.86 -22.43 -11.88
N ARG A 230 -6.68 -22.51 -12.51
CA ARG A 230 -6.49 -23.22 -13.79
C ARG A 230 -6.20 -24.68 -13.54
#